data_AF-A0A388NNF3-F1
#
_entry.id   AF-A0A388NNF3-F1
#
_cell.length_a   1.000
_cell.length_b   1.000
_cell.length_c   1.000
_cell.angle_alpha   90.00
_cell.angle_beta   90.00
_cell.angle_gamma   90.00
#
_symmetry.space_group_name_H-M   'P 1'
#
loop_
_entity.id
_entity.type
_entity.pdbx_description
1 polymer ?
#
loop_
_entity_poly.entity_id
_entity_poly.type
_entity_poly.pdbx_seq_one_letter_code
_entity_poly.pdbx_strand_id
1 'polypeptide(L)'
;MEKPKLRGIVHLVMSPISLVAGLILITLANELRGRITLGIFTLTAVTLFTCSALYHRVAWNDKNKAIWRRIDHSNISILIAGTYTPFAVYLLEPSQTKILLALAWGGALLSSLLRIFWLSAHGGYMYQAISL
;
A
#
# COMPACT_ATOMS: atom_id res chain seq x y z
N MET A 1 7.90 20.38 17.65
CA MET A 1 7.38 20.42 16.27
C MET A 1 5.99 19.82 16.24
N GLU A 2 4.98 20.60 15.87
CA GLU A 2 3.61 20.10 15.70
C GLU A 2 3.59 19.07 14.55
N LYS A 3 2.92 17.94 14.72
CA LYS A 3 2.81 16.94 13.63
C LYS A 3 2.03 17.56 12.46
N PRO A 4 2.52 17.49 11.22
CA PRO A 4 1.78 18.00 10.07
C PRO A 4 0.46 17.22 9.90
N LYS A 5 -0.66 17.91 10.13
CA LYS A 5 -2.01 17.32 10.15
C LYS A 5 -2.52 16.98 8.73
N LEU A 6 -1.98 17.65 7.71
CA LEU A 6 -2.46 17.59 6.33
C LEU A 6 -2.40 16.17 5.74
N ARG A 7 -1.28 15.46 5.92
CA ARG A 7 -1.12 14.09 5.39
C ARG A 7 -2.20 13.15 5.91
N GLY A 8 -2.46 13.15 7.22
CA GLY A 8 -3.50 12.31 7.82
C GLY A 8 -4.91 12.64 7.34
N ILE A 9 -5.21 13.93 7.07
CA ILE A 9 -6.51 14.36 6.54
C ILE A 9 -6.68 13.91 5.09
N VAL A 10 -5.67 14.12 4.25
CA VAL A 10 -5.70 13.71 2.85
C VAL A 10 -5.93 12.20 2.74
N HIS A 11 -5.20 11.37 3.49
CA HIS A 11 -5.42 9.92 3.45
C HIS A 11 -6.78 9.49 4.00
N LEU A 12 -7.29 10.17 5.04
CA LEU A 12 -8.63 9.90 5.58
C LEU A 12 -9.72 10.16 4.54
N VAL A 13 -9.63 11.25 3.78
CA VAL A 13 -10.58 11.57 2.71
C VAL A 13 -10.40 10.66 1.50
N MET A 14 -9.16 10.33 1.14
CA MET A 14 -8.88 9.45 0.01
C MET A 14 -9.28 7.99 0.25
N SER A 15 -9.35 7.52 1.49
CA SER A 15 -9.77 6.15 1.83
C SER A 15 -11.18 5.82 1.28
N PRO A 16 -12.26 6.54 1.63
CA PRO A 16 -13.58 6.28 1.05
C PRO A 16 -13.66 6.64 -0.44
N ILE A 17 -12.96 7.69 -0.90
CA ILE A 17 -12.96 8.05 -2.33
C ILE A 17 -12.38 6.94 -3.20
N SER A 18 -11.22 6.39 -2.80
CA SER A 18 -10.57 5.30 -3.53
C SER A 18 -11.41 4.03 -3.55
N LEU A 19 -12.12 3.73 -2.45
CA LEU A 19 -13.07 2.61 -2.41
C LEU A 19 -14.20 2.82 -3.42
N VAL A 20 -14.88 3.97 -3.37
CA VAL A 20 -16.01 4.25 -4.26
C VAL A 20 -15.57 4.28 -5.72
N ALA A 21 -14.49 5.00 -6.04
CA ALA A 21 -13.95 5.06 -7.40
C ALA A 21 -13.55 3.68 -7.92
N GLY A 22 -12.87 2.88 -7.08
CA GLY A 22 -12.49 1.52 -7.45
C GLY A 22 -13.68 0.60 -7.70
N LEU A 23 -14.70 0.66 -6.84
CA LEU A 23 -15.95 -0.10 -7.04
C LEU A 23 -16.65 0.31 -8.35
N ILE A 24 -16.70 1.61 -8.67
CA ILE A 24 -17.24 2.09 -9.95
C ILE A 24 -16.45 1.47 -11.11
N LEU A 25 -15.12 1.56 -11.10
CA LEU A 25 -14.28 0.98 -12.16
C LEU A 25 -14.50 -0.53 -12.32
N ILE A 26 -14.62 -1.26 -11.21
CA ILE A 26 -14.91 -2.72 -11.24
C ILE A 26 -16.28 -2.98 -11.86
N THR A 27 -17.31 -2.21 -11.54
CA THR A 27 -18.65 -2.40 -12.11
C THR A 27 -18.72 -2.04 -13.60
N LEU A 28 -17.92 -1.07 -14.05
CA LEU A 28 -17.83 -0.68 -15.46
C LEU A 28 -17.01 -1.66 -16.31
N ALA A 29 -16.19 -2.52 -15.69
CA ALA A 29 -15.42 -3.52 -16.41
C ALA A 29 -16.32 -4.66 -16.92
N ASN A 30 -16.32 -4.85 -18.25
CA ASN A 30 -17.11 -5.89 -18.92
C ASN A 30 -16.53 -7.29 -18.72
N GLU A 31 -15.20 -7.42 -18.69
CA GLU A 31 -14.50 -8.70 -18.57
C GLU A 31 -14.14 -9.03 -17.13
N LEU A 32 -14.23 -10.31 -16.76
CA LEU A 32 -13.76 -10.80 -15.45
C LEU A 32 -12.29 -10.45 -15.20
N ARG A 33 -11.43 -10.55 -16.22
CA ARG A 33 -10.01 -10.18 -16.12
C ARG A 33 -9.83 -8.72 -15.68
N GLY A 34 -10.61 -7.80 -16.27
CA GLY A 34 -10.59 -6.37 -15.89
C GLY A 34 -11.08 -6.15 -14.47
N ARG A 35 -12.15 -6.84 -14.06
CA ARG A 35 -12.65 -6.78 -12.67
C ARG A 35 -11.61 -7.25 -11.66
N ILE A 36 -10.87 -8.32 -11.96
CA ILE A 36 -9.82 -8.85 -11.09
C ILE A 36 -8.66 -7.85 -10.97
N THR A 37 -8.13 -7.34 -12.08
CA THR A 37 -6.97 -6.44 -12.03
C THR A 37 -7.30 -5.09 -11.40
N LEU A 38 -8.49 -4.54 -11.67
CA LEU A 38 -9.00 -3.34 -11.01
C LEU A 38 -9.33 -3.60 -9.53
N GLY A 39 -9.81 -4.79 -9.19
CA GLY A 39 -10.02 -5.23 -7.81
C GLY A 39 -8.72 -5.24 -7.01
N ILE A 40 -7.65 -5.77 -7.59
CA ILE A 40 -6.30 -5.77 -6.99
C ILE A 40 -5.83 -4.32 -6.76
N PHE A 41 -5.89 -3.46 -7.78
CA PHE A 41 -5.52 -2.05 -7.63
C PHE A 41 -6.35 -1.33 -6.57
N THR A 42 -7.66 -1.54 -6.57
CA THR A 42 -8.59 -0.92 -5.61
C THR A 42 -8.25 -1.36 -4.19
N LEU A 43 -8.04 -2.66 -3.97
CA LEU A 43 -7.74 -3.20 -2.65
C LEU A 43 -6.44 -2.62 -2.10
N THR A 44 -5.37 -2.55 -2.90
CA THR A 44 -4.10 -2.00 -2.44
C THR A 44 -4.19 -0.49 -2.18
N ALA A 45 -4.95 0.26 -2.99
CA ALA A 45 -5.16 1.70 -2.80
C ALA A 45 -5.93 1.99 -1.52
N VAL A 46 -7.08 1.32 -1.32
CA VAL A 46 -7.89 1.45 -0.10
C VAL A 46 -7.08 1.07 1.13
N THR A 47 -6.30 -0.01 1.05
CA THR A 47 -5.43 -0.46 2.15
C THR A 47 -4.37 0.59 2.48
N LEU A 48 -3.70 1.18 1.49
CA LEU A 48 -2.75 2.28 1.72
C LEU A 48 -3.42 3.45 2.44
N PHE A 49 -4.48 4.00 1.85
CA PHE A 49 -5.13 5.21 2.37
C PHE A 49 -5.70 4.98 3.78
N THR A 50 -6.31 3.82 4.01
CA THR A 50 -6.90 3.46 5.31
C THR A 50 -5.82 3.27 6.37
N CYS A 51 -4.77 2.49 6.10
CA CYS A 51 -3.68 2.30 7.05
C CYS A 51 -2.96 3.62 7.36
N SER A 52 -2.78 4.49 6.36
CA SER A 52 -2.15 5.79 6.56
C SER A 52 -3.01 6.73 7.40
N ALA A 53 -4.32 6.76 7.16
CA ALA A 53 -5.27 7.49 7.98
C ALA A 53 -5.23 7.01 9.44
N LEU A 54 -5.29 5.69 9.66
CA LEU A 54 -5.20 5.09 11.00
C LEU A 54 -3.89 5.44 11.70
N TYR A 55 -2.76 5.34 11.00
CA TYR A 55 -1.45 5.69 11.55
C TYR A 55 -1.37 7.15 12.01
N HIS A 56 -1.91 8.09 11.23
CA HIS A 56 -1.81 9.51 11.50
C HIS A 56 -2.90 10.07 12.43
N ARG A 57 -4.07 9.42 12.51
CA ARG A 57 -5.25 9.98 13.19
C ARG A 57 -5.60 9.32 14.51
N VAL A 58 -5.21 8.06 14.72
CA VAL A 58 -5.51 7.35 15.98
C VAL A 58 -4.42 7.62 17.03
N ALA A 59 -4.83 7.80 18.28
CA ALA A 59 -3.96 8.00 19.43
C ALA A 59 -3.33 6.67 19.90
N TRP A 60 -2.35 6.17 19.15
CA TRP A 60 -1.61 4.96 19.50
C TRP A 60 -0.60 5.21 20.64
N ASN A 61 -0.43 4.22 21.53
CA ASN A 61 0.77 4.13 22.38
C ASN A 61 2.04 3.93 21.53
N ASP A 62 3.22 4.17 22.11
CA ASP A 62 4.47 4.20 21.33
C ASP A 62 4.79 2.88 20.61
N LYS A 63 4.52 1.74 21.26
CA LYS A 63 4.69 0.41 20.66
C LYS A 63 3.82 0.26 19.41
N ASN A 64 2.52 0.53 19.53
CA ASN A 64 1.58 0.38 18.42
C ASN A 64 1.85 1.40 17.31
N LYS A 65 2.24 2.63 17.67
CA LYS A 65 2.61 3.68 16.71
C LYS A 65 3.82 3.28 15.86
N ALA A 66 4.80 2.59 16.46
CA ALA A 66 5.95 2.08 15.72
C ALA A 66 5.57 0.95 14.73
N ILE A 67 4.62 0.09 15.10
CA ILE A 67 4.07 -0.96 14.23
C ILE A 67 3.29 -0.33 13.07
N TRP A 68 2.34 0.57 13.36
CA TRP A 68 1.53 1.24 12.34
C TRP A 68 2.36 2.10 11.37
N ARG A 69 3.44 2.73 11.83
CA ARG A 69 4.39 3.42 10.95
C ARG A 69 5.00 2.48 9.90
N ARG A 70 5.31 1.24 10.29
CA ARG A 70 5.91 0.26 9.37
C ARG A 70 4.89 -0.27 8.39
N ILE A 71 3.68 -0.55 8.86
CA ILE A 71 2.55 -0.95 8.00
C ILE A 71 2.26 0.14 6.96
N ASP A 72 2.15 1.42 7.39
CA ASP A 72 1.95 2.56 6.50
C ASP A 72 3.04 2.63 5.41
N HIS A 73 4.30 2.46 5.81
CA HIS A 73 5.41 2.55 4.88
C HIS A 73 5.52 1.31 3.96
N SER A 74 5.24 0.10 4.45
CA SER A 74 5.25 -1.11 3.62
C SER A 74 4.13 -1.09 2.58
N ASN A 75 2.99 -0.48 2.90
CA ASN A 75 1.86 -0.43 1.97
C ASN A 75 2.15 0.34 0.68
N ILE A 76 3.17 1.21 0.67
CA ILE A 76 3.57 1.94 -0.55
C ILE A 76 4.04 0.96 -1.63
N SER A 77 4.92 0.00 -1.30
CA SER A 77 5.42 -0.95 -2.31
C SER A 77 4.31 -1.89 -2.80
N ILE A 78 3.40 -2.27 -1.91
CA ILE A 78 2.22 -3.08 -2.25
C ILE A 78 1.28 -2.32 -3.19
N LEU A 79 1.03 -1.02 -2.94
CA LEU A 79 0.26 -0.18 -3.88
C LEU A 79 0.95 -0.10 -5.23
N ILE A 80 2.26 0.12 -5.29
CA ILE A 80 3.00 0.18 -6.56
C ILE A 80 2.77 -1.10 -7.38
N ALA A 81 2.88 -2.29 -6.76
CA ALA A 81 2.60 -3.55 -7.43
C ALA A 81 1.14 -3.67 -7.88
N GLY A 82 0.19 -3.26 -7.04
CA GLY A 82 -1.23 -3.22 -7.38
C GLY A 82 -1.54 -2.29 -8.56
N THR A 83 -0.91 -1.11 -8.62
CA THR A 83 -1.03 -0.15 -9.73
C THR A 83 -0.54 -0.75 -11.04
N TYR A 84 0.62 -1.42 -11.06
CA TYR A 84 1.13 -2.05 -12.28
C TYR A 84 0.29 -3.23 -12.77
N THR A 85 -0.54 -3.84 -11.92
CA THR A 85 -1.30 -5.04 -12.27
C THR A 85 -2.24 -4.85 -13.48
N PRO A 86 -3.19 -3.89 -13.48
CA PRO A 86 -4.03 -3.66 -14.66
C PRO A 86 -3.24 -3.21 -15.89
N PHE A 87 -2.21 -2.36 -15.73
CA PHE A 87 -1.40 -1.90 -16.87
C PHE A 87 -0.62 -3.05 -17.52
N ALA A 88 0.02 -3.90 -16.73
CA ALA A 88 0.79 -5.04 -17.24
C ALA A 88 -0.09 -6.04 -18.00
N VAL A 89 -1.31 -6.27 -17.51
CA VAL A 89 -2.24 -7.24 -18.11
C VAL A 89 -2.84 -6.74 -19.42
N TYR A 90 -3.01 -5.43 -19.58
CA TYR A 90 -3.65 -4.85 -20.78
C TYR A 90 -2.68 -4.23 -21.79
N LEU A 91 -1.48 -3.83 -21.39
CA LEU A 91 -0.55 -3.08 -22.25
C LEU A 91 0.70 -3.85 -22.67
N LEU A 92 0.96 -5.03 -22.10
CA LEU A 92 2.20 -5.78 -22.34
C LEU A 92 1.94 -7.15 -22.98
N GLU A 93 2.96 -7.68 -23.64
CA GLU A 93 2.95 -9.07 -24.10
C GLU A 93 2.98 -10.05 -22.91
N PRO A 94 2.45 -11.28 -23.05
CA PRO A 94 2.33 -12.23 -21.94
C PRO A 94 3.63 -12.53 -21.19
N SER A 95 4.77 -12.54 -21.88
CA SER A 95 6.09 -12.75 -21.26
C SER A 95 6.50 -11.57 -20.38
N GLN A 96 6.34 -10.34 -20.91
CA GLN A 96 6.62 -9.09 -20.22
C GLN A 96 5.68 -8.88 -19.02
N THR A 97 4.39 -9.20 -19.17
CA THR A 97 3.43 -9.17 -18.06
C THR A 97 3.91 -10.04 -16.90
N LYS A 98 4.31 -11.29 -17.17
CA LYS A 98 4.80 -12.21 -16.13
C LYS A 98 6.03 -11.65 -15.42
N ILE A 99 7.01 -11.15 -16.18
CA ILE A 99 8.26 -10.59 -15.62
C ILE A 99 7.95 -9.38 -14.75
N LEU A 100 7.18 -8.41 -15.26
CA LEU A 100 6.86 -7.19 -14.51
C LEU A 100 6.09 -7.50 -13.23
N LEU A 101 5.07 -8.36 -13.29
CA LEU A 101 4.29 -8.72 -12.11
C LEU A 101 5.11 -9.51 -11.09
N ALA A 102 5.96 -10.44 -11.54
CA ALA A 102 6.85 -11.18 -10.64
C ALA A 102 7.82 -10.25 -9.91
N LEU A 103 8.45 -9.31 -10.63
CA LEU A 103 9.37 -8.35 -10.02
C LEU A 103 8.66 -7.37 -9.09
N ALA A 104 7.51 -6.81 -9.53
CA ALA A 104 6.76 -5.84 -8.73
C ALA A 104 6.21 -6.47 -7.44
N TRP A 105 5.52 -7.61 -7.53
CA TRP A 105 4.98 -8.29 -6.35
C TRP A 105 6.07 -8.95 -5.50
N GLY A 106 7.09 -9.55 -6.11
CA GLY A 106 8.23 -10.12 -5.40
C GLY A 106 8.98 -9.06 -4.59
N GLY A 107 9.29 -7.91 -5.22
CA GLY A 107 9.92 -6.78 -4.54
C GLY A 107 9.04 -6.14 -3.46
N ALA A 108 7.73 -6.02 -3.71
CA ALA A 108 6.79 -5.48 -2.74
C ALA A 108 6.66 -6.37 -1.49
N LEU A 109 6.54 -7.69 -1.67
CA LEU A 109 6.50 -8.66 -0.58
C LEU A 109 7.83 -8.68 0.18
N LEU A 110 8.96 -8.78 -0.53
CA LEU A 110 10.28 -8.80 0.10
C LEU A 110 10.51 -7.53 0.95
N SER A 111 10.27 -6.34 0.39
CA SER A 111 10.43 -5.08 1.11
C SER A 111 9.47 -4.95 2.30
N SER A 112 8.24 -5.46 2.20
CA SER A 112 7.26 -5.45 3.28
C SER A 112 7.67 -6.39 4.43
N LEU A 113 8.04 -7.63 4.10
CA LEU A 113 8.44 -8.63 5.08
C LEU A 113 9.72 -8.21 5.81
N LEU A 114 10.73 -7.69 5.09
CA LEU A 114 11.94 -7.17 5.71
C LEU A 114 11.63 -6.04 6.70
N ARG A 115 10.71 -5.12 6.38
CA ARG A 115 10.32 -4.03 7.31
C ARG A 115 9.60 -4.51 8.56
N ILE A 116 8.78 -5.55 8.43
CA ILE A 116 8.00 -6.11 9.53
C ILE A 116 8.90 -6.94 10.44
N PHE A 117 9.69 -7.88 9.89
CA PHE A 117 10.48 -8.82 10.68
C PHE A 117 11.77 -8.24 11.26
N TRP A 118 12.33 -7.20 10.65
CA TRP A 118 13.54 -6.58 11.21
C TRP A 118 13.29 -5.85 12.54
N LEU A 119 12.03 -5.66 12.98
CA LEU A 119 11.70 -5.28 14.37
C LEU A 119 12.19 -6.28 15.41
N SER A 120 12.13 -7.57 15.10
CA SER A 120 12.37 -8.62 16.08
C SER A 120 13.86 -8.79 16.39
N ALA A 121 14.74 -8.36 15.48
CA ALA A 121 16.18 -8.65 15.56
C ALA A 121 17.01 -7.59 16.32
N HIS A 122 16.57 -6.33 16.37
CA HIS A 122 17.36 -5.25 17.00
C HIS A 122 16.45 -4.33 17.81
N GLY A 123 16.64 -4.31 19.13
CA GLY A 123 15.87 -3.50 20.06
C GLY A 123 15.81 -2.02 19.67
N GLY A 124 14.69 -1.61 19.07
CA GLY A 124 14.03 -0.30 19.12
C GLY A 124 14.74 0.97 18.62
N TYR A 125 16.04 1.14 18.87
CA TYR A 125 16.69 2.45 18.89
C TYR A 125 17.44 2.79 17.60
N MET A 126 18.08 1.82 16.95
CA MET A 126 18.92 2.10 15.76
C MET A 126 18.12 2.39 14.48
N TYR A 127 16.85 1.94 14.39
CA TYR A 127 16.01 2.12 13.20
C TYR A 127 15.34 3.49 13.09
N GLN A 128 15.24 4.25 14.18
CA GLN A 128 14.64 5.59 14.13
C GLN A 128 15.56 6.62 13.46
N ALA A 129 16.87 6.37 13.42
CA ALA A 129 17.86 7.26 12.83
C ALA A 129 17.95 7.16 11.29
N ILE A 130 17.55 6.03 10.69
CA ILE A 130 17.66 5.78 9.23
C ILE A 130 16.34 6.04 8.49
N SER A 131 15.27 6.41 9.21
CA SER A 131 13.92 6.61 8.65
C SER A 131 13.39 8.04 8.75
N LEU A 132 14.29 9.02 8.97
CA LEU A 132 14.06 10.44 8.72
C LEU A 132 14.26 10.73 7.23
#